data_AF-A0A8J5KI54-F1
#
_entry.id   AF-A0A8J5KI54-F1
#
_cell.length_a   1.000
_cell.length_b   1.000
_cell.length_c   1.000
_cell.angle_alpha   90.00
_cell.angle_beta   90.00
_cell.angle_gamma   90.00
#
_symmetry.space_group_name_H-M   'P 1'
#
loop_
_entity.id
_entity.type
_entity.pdbx_description
1 polymer ?
#
loop_
_entity_poly.entity_id
_entity_poly.type
_entity_poly.pdbx_seq_one_letter_code
_entity_poly.pdbx_strand_id
1 'polypeptide(L)'
;MGKGRLGIFIGVCIASAIFGVAGGYVVGGMVGDISLMCPELIISFMAGFAAAGTLTATLRLITKAAFESSDDGLHKGTIIADLAAGIQLSTNDAAAMEDPNQFERLSNKELLLQNIDYVRDIFLIYVLTLSIFPGFIAEDKRSHNLGSWYHVWDLVGGYVPFLKPIKLVSRKGLIFTCLSRFLFILAFYFTAKHGDQGWMIMLTFVLGLSHVYLNVCIFSKAPKGYKAPEQNAFGNLLSVVLTAGIFLGVGLSWLWLIGKGLMPFLVSFMSRNWNSYDRMEK
;
A
#
# COMPACT_ATOMS: atom_id res chain seq x y z
N MET A 1 -16.22 -10.37 -24.81
CA MET A 1 -16.11 -9.06 -24.11
C MET A 1 -16.63 -7.97 -25.03
N GLY A 2 -17.73 -7.29 -24.68
CA GLY A 2 -18.39 -6.30 -25.56
C GLY A 2 -17.71 -4.93 -25.54
N LYS A 3 -17.55 -4.32 -26.73
CA LYS A 3 -16.84 -3.04 -26.97
C LYS A 3 -17.33 -1.85 -26.12
N GLY A 4 -18.58 -1.85 -25.65
CA GLY A 4 -19.14 -0.82 -24.76
C GLY A 4 -18.64 -0.84 -23.31
N ARG A 5 -18.09 -1.96 -22.83
CA ARG A 5 -17.57 -2.07 -21.44
C ARG A 5 -16.13 -1.61 -21.29
N LEU A 6 -15.38 -1.55 -22.39
CA LEU A 6 -13.97 -1.16 -22.38
C LEU A 6 -13.80 0.34 -22.07
N GLY A 7 -14.63 1.20 -22.66
CA GLY A 7 -14.59 2.64 -22.39
C GLY A 7 -14.92 2.98 -20.94
N ILE A 8 -15.92 2.32 -20.35
CA ILE A 8 -16.27 2.46 -18.93
C ILE A 8 -15.11 2.00 -18.03
N PHE A 9 -14.52 0.84 -18.33
CA PHE A 9 -13.36 0.33 -17.59
C PHE A 9 -12.17 1.30 -17.62
N ILE A 10 -11.81 1.80 -18.82
CA ILE A 10 -10.74 2.79 -18.98
C ILE A 10 -11.06 4.07 -18.21
N GLY A 11 -12.30 4.56 -18.31
CA GLY A 11 -12.75 5.74 -17.57
C GLY A 11 -12.63 5.58 -16.05
N VAL A 12 -13.03 4.43 -15.51
CA VAL A 12 -12.89 4.12 -14.08
C VAL A 12 -11.41 4.03 -13.68
N CYS A 13 -10.54 3.43 -14.50
CA CYS A 13 -9.11 3.38 -14.22
C CYS A 13 -8.48 4.77 -14.19
N ILE A 14 -8.81 5.65 -15.15
CA ILE A 14 -8.30 7.02 -15.19
C ILE A 14 -8.80 7.80 -13.98
N ALA A 15 -10.10 7.75 -13.67
CA ALA A 15 -10.65 8.41 -12.50
C ALA A 15 -9.96 7.93 -11.21
N SER A 16 -9.82 6.61 -11.03
CA SER A 16 -9.12 6.02 -9.88
C SER A 16 -7.65 6.49 -9.78
N ALA A 17 -6.94 6.59 -10.92
CA ALA A 17 -5.57 7.11 -10.94
C ALA A 17 -5.52 8.58 -10.52
N ILE A 18 -6.43 9.42 -11.02
CA ILE A 18 -6.52 10.84 -10.66
C ILE A 18 -6.82 11.00 -9.16
N PHE A 19 -7.84 10.32 -8.65
CA PHE A 19 -8.17 10.36 -7.22
C PHE A 19 -7.03 9.83 -6.34
N GLY A 20 -6.34 8.77 -6.78
CA GLY A 20 -5.18 8.24 -6.07
C GLY A 20 -4.02 9.24 -5.99
N VAL A 21 -3.72 9.93 -7.10
CA VAL A 21 -2.67 10.97 -7.14
C VAL A 21 -3.09 12.19 -6.32
N ALA A 22 -4.33 12.66 -6.45
CA ALA A 22 -4.85 13.79 -5.69
C ALA A 22 -4.85 13.51 -4.19
N GLY A 23 -5.33 12.34 -3.76
CA GLY A 23 -5.27 11.91 -2.38
C GLY A 23 -3.84 11.83 -1.85
N GLY A 24 -2.89 11.36 -2.67
CA GLY A 24 -1.46 11.41 -2.36
C GLY A 24 -0.96 12.82 -2.07
N TYR A 25 -1.25 13.80 -2.92
CA TYR A 25 -0.84 15.18 -2.69
C TYR A 25 -1.47 15.79 -1.43
N VAL A 26 -2.76 15.55 -1.18
CA VAL A 26 -3.43 16.03 0.04
C VAL A 26 -2.75 15.46 1.29
N VAL A 27 -2.50 14.15 1.32
CA VAL A 27 -1.81 13.50 2.44
C VAL A 27 -0.37 14.03 2.59
N GLY A 28 0.34 14.24 1.49
CA GLY A 28 1.70 14.79 1.49
C GLY A 28 1.76 16.20 2.08
N GLY A 29 0.84 17.08 1.67
CA GLY A 29 0.71 18.43 2.20
C GLY A 29 0.35 18.44 3.68
N MET A 30 -0.65 17.64 4.08
CA MET A 30 -1.03 17.50 5.49
C MET A 30 0.12 16.99 6.36
N VAL A 31 0.90 16.00 5.91
CA VAL A 31 2.08 15.53 6.67
C VAL A 31 3.13 16.64 6.78
N GLY A 32 3.33 17.42 5.72
CA GLY A 32 4.17 18.61 5.73
C GLY A 32 3.75 19.62 6.80
N ASP A 33 2.49 20.03 6.78
CA ASP A 33 1.96 21.04 7.70
C ASP A 33 1.91 20.54 9.15
N ILE A 34 1.49 19.29 9.37
CA ILE A 34 1.43 18.69 10.71
C ILE A 34 2.85 18.53 11.30
N SER A 35 3.87 18.39 10.46
CA SER A 35 5.25 18.26 10.93
C SER A 35 5.82 19.53 11.59
N LEU A 36 5.16 20.67 11.39
CA LEU A 36 5.47 21.94 12.05
C LEU A 36 4.95 22.02 13.48
N MET A 37 3.99 21.16 13.84
CA MET A 37 3.35 21.17 15.14
C MET A 37 4.07 20.25 16.11
N CYS A 38 3.49 19.08 16.40
CA CYS A 38 4.05 18.09 17.33
C CYS A 38 4.22 16.74 16.63
N PRO A 39 5.31 15.99 16.92
CA PRO A 39 5.54 14.69 16.29
C PRO A 39 4.47 13.64 16.64
N GLU A 40 3.75 13.83 17.75
CA GLU A 40 2.61 13.02 18.16
C GLU A 40 1.41 13.18 17.22
N LEU A 41 1.24 14.37 16.61
CA LEU A 41 0.15 14.62 15.66
C LEU A 41 0.39 13.88 14.35
N ILE A 42 1.64 13.80 13.86
CA ILE A 42 1.96 12.99 12.68
C ILE A 42 1.66 11.51 12.94
N ILE A 43 2.01 11.01 14.13
CA ILE A 43 1.73 9.62 14.51
C ILE A 43 0.21 9.39 14.55
N SER A 44 -0.56 10.29 15.17
CA SER A 44 -2.02 10.21 15.22
C SER A 44 -2.66 10.25 13.83
N PHE A 45 -2.19 11.16 12.96
CA PHE A 45 -2.67 11.30 11.59
C PHE A 45 -2.42 10.02 10.77
N MET A 46 -1.19 9.47 10.83
CA MET A 46 -0.85 8.25 10.12
C MET A 46 -1.55 7.01 10.70
N ALA A 47 -1.75 6.94 12.02
CA ALA A 47 -2.54 5.89 12.66
C ALA A 47 -4.02 5.97 12.26
N GLY A 48 -4.57 7.19 12.16
CA GLY A 48 -5.92 7.45 11.66
C GLY A 48 -6.11 6.97 10.21
N PHE A 49 -5.08 7.08 9.37
CA PHE A 49 -5.09 6.55 8.01
C PHE A 49 -5.21 5.01 7.99
N ALA A 50 -4.50 4.32 8.89
CA ALA A 50 -4.63 2.88 9.06
C ALA A 50 -6.02 2.48 9.61
N ALA A 51 -6.59 3.29 10.51
CA ALA A 51 -7.96 3.13 11.02
C ALA A 51 -9.02 3.28 9.94
N ALA A 52 -8.88 4.29 9.08
CA ALA A 52 -9.76 4.47 7.93
C ALA A 52 -9.73 3.23 7.01
N GLY A 53 -8.55 2.70 6.69
CA GLY A 53 -8.40 1.49 5.88
C GLY A 53 -9.10 0.26 6.50
N THR A 54 -8.99 0.09 7.82
CA THR A 54 -9.68 -0.98 8.55
C THR A 54 -11.18 -0.82 8.54
N LEU A 55 -11.66 0.42 8.71
CA LEU A 55 -13.08 0.74 8.66
C LEU A 55 -13.65 0.49 7.26
N THR A 56 -12.97 0.90 6.19
CA THR A 56 -13.36 0.62 4.81
C THR A 56 -13.42 -0.89 4.54
N ALA A 57 -12.43 -1.66 5.01
CA ALA A 57 -12.42 -3.11 4.85
C ALA A 57 -13.58 -3.79 5.60
N THR A 58 -13.84 -3.35 6.83
CA THR A 58 -14.96 -3.84 7.66
C THR A 58 -16.29 -3.52 7.00
N LEU A 59 -16.48 -2.28 6.54
CA LEU A 59 -17.69 -1.86 5.83
C LEU A 59 -17.91 -2.70 4.58
N ARG A 60 -16.85 -2.96 3.80
CA ARG A 60 -16.91 -3.82 2.60
C ARG A 60 -17.38 -5.24 2.91
N LEU A 61 -16.97 -5.81 4.04
CA LEU A 61 -17.43 -7.13 4.47
C LEU A 61 -18.89 -7.12 4.91
N ILE A 62 -19.30 -6.09 5.66
CA ILE A 62 -20.70 -5.91 6.07
C ILE A 62 -21.58 -5.76 4.83
N THR A 63 -21.19 -4.92 3.88
CA THR A 63 -21.88 -4.78 2.59
C THR A 63 -21.96 -6.11 1.87
N LYS A 64 -20.86 -6.87 1.76
CA LYS A 64 -20.89 -8.18 1.10
C LYS A 64 -21.87 -9.13 1.80
N ALA A 65 -21.83 -9.24 3.12
CA ALA A 65 -22.72 -10.10 3.90
C ALA A 65 -24.19 -9.67 3.81
N ALA A 66 -24.47 -8.37 3.75
CA ALA A 66 -25.83 -7.83 3.66
C ALA A 66 -26.47 -8.04 2.28
N PHE A 67 -25.67 -8.10 1.21
CA PHE A 67 -26.16 -8.20 -0.18
C PHE A 67 -26.02 -9.59 -0.81
N GLU A 68 -25.41 -10.56 -0.12
CA GLU A 68 -25.27 -11.95 -0.61
C GLU A 68 -26.62 -12.70 -0.70
N SER A 69 -27.73 -12.12 -0.18
CA SER A 69 -29.07 -12.73 -0.15
C SER A 69 -30.12 -12.11 -1.09
N SER A 70 -29.76 -11.20 -2.01
CA SER A 70 -30.73 -10.49 -2.85
C SER A 70 -30.42 -10.61 -4.35
N ASP A 71 -31.33 -11.24 -5.10
CA ASP A 71 -31.20 -11.55 -6.55
C ASP A 71 -31.20 -10.31 -7.49
N ASP A 72 -31.09 -9.10 -6.93
CA ASP A 72 -30.97 -7.83 -7.67
C ASP A 72 -29.98 -6.85 -6.99
N GLY A 73 -28.98 -7.41 -6.27
CA GLY A 73 -28.11 -6.67 -5.34
C GLY A 73 -26.92 -5.91 -5.95
N LEU A 74 -26.57 -6.16 -7.22
CA LEU A 74 -25.33 -5.65 -7.83
C LEU A 74 -25.37 -4.14 -8.15
N HIS A 75 -26.55 -3.52 -8.20
CA HIS A 75 -26.70 -2.08 -8.44
C HIS A 75 -26.76 -1.23 -7.16
N LYS A 76 -27.18 -1.80 -6.02
CA LYS A 76 -27.36 -1.07 -4.75
C LYS A 76 -26.13 -1.10 -3.85
N GLY A 77 -25.31 -2.16 -3.91
CA GLY A 77 -24.04 -2.23 -3.15
C GLY A 77 -23.03 -1.16 -3.56
N THR A 78 -23.06 -0.73 -4.84
CA THR A 78 -22.17 0.30 -5.39
C THR A 78 -22.44 1.69 -4.80
N ILE A 79 -23.71 2.02 -4.52
CA ILE A 79 -24.12 3.35 -4.01
C ILE A 79 -23.66 3.56 -2.55
N ILE A 80 -23.60 2.49 -1.74
CA ILE A 80 -23.16 2.56 -0.35
C ILE A 80 -21.62 2.57 -0.26
N ALA A 81 -20.94 1.89 -1.19
CA ALA A 81 -19.49 1.96 -1.32
C ALA A 81 -19.01 3.34 -1.81
N ASP A 82 -19.77 4.00 -2.69
CA ASP A 82 -19.51 5.38 -3.14
C ASP A 82 -19.74 6.41 -2.02
N LEU A 83 -20.69 6.15 -1.11
CA LEU A 83 -20.89 6.99 0.08
C LEU A 83 -19.70 6.92 1.05
N ALA A 84 -18.96 5.80 1.09
CA ALA A 84 -17.71 5.68 1.85
C ALA A 84 -16.53 6.41 1.19
N ALA A 85 -16.55 6.59 -0.14
CA ALA A 85 -15.65 7.51 -0.84
C ALA A 85 -16.04 8.99 -0.61
N GLY A 86 -17.30 9.25 -0.22
CA GLY A 86 -17.83 10.57 0.13
C GLY A 86 -17.49 11.09 1.53
N ILE A 87 -16.85 10.30 2.40
CA ILE A 87 -16.47 10.74 3.78
C ILE A 87 -15.24 11.68 3.77
N GLN A 88 -14.67 12.01 2.61
CA GLN A 88 -13.67 13.08 2.47
C GLN A 88 -14.21 14.43 1.98
N LEU A 89 -15.52 14.69 2.14
CA LEU A 89 -16.07 16.03 1.89
C LEU A 89 -16.71 16.59 3.16
N SER A 90 -15.87 17.14 4.03
CA SER A 90 -16.16 18.32 4.85
C SER A 90 -14.92 18.70 5.68
N THR A 91 -14.06 19.54 5.10
CA THR A 91 -13.46 20.67 5.81
C THR A 91 -13.27 21.78 4.77
N ASN A 92 -14.38 22.43 4.42
CA ASN A 92 -14.28 23.85 4.08
C ASN A 92 -13.89 24.54 5.38
N ASP A 93 -12.62 24.94 5.48
CA ASP A 93 -12.19 26.25 5.97
C ASP A 93 -10.67 26.26 6.14
N ALA A 94 -9.98 26.73 5.11
CA ALA A 94 -8.76 27.53 5.25
C ALA A 94 -8.45 28.19 3.90
N ALA A 95 -9.20 29.25 3.58
CA ALA A 95 -8.61 30.31 2.78
C ALA A 95 -7.43 30.88 3.59
N ALA A 96 -6.21 30.55 3.19
CA ALA A 96 -5.01 31.22 3.69
C ALA A 96 -4.19 31.66 2.47
N MET A 97 -4.15 32.97 2.31
CA MET A 97 -3.47 33.77 1.29
C MET A 97 -2.12 33.19 0.83
N GLU A 98 -1.96 33.02 -0.48
CA GLU A 98 -0.66 32.99 -1.13
C GLU A 98 -0.04 34.39 -1.05
N ASP A 99 1.00 34.57 -0.22
CA ASP A 99 1.87 35.75 -0.26
C ASP A 99 3.11 35.43 -1.13
N PRO A 100 3.37 36.19 -2.21
CA PRO A 100 4.46 35.93 -3.13
C PRO A 100 5.77 36.53 -2.59
N ASN A 101 6.44 35.85 -1.67
CA ASN A 101 7.84 36.17 -1.39
C ASN A 101 8.74 34.93 -1.43
N GLN A 102 9.65 34.97 -2.40
CA GLN A 102 10.71 34.00 -2.63
C GLN A 102 11.64 33.95 -1.41
N PHE A 103 11.37 33.03 -0.48
CA PHE A 103 12.36 32.62 0.49
C PHE A 103 13.23 31.53 -0.14
N GLU A 104 14.53 31.77 -0.15
CA GLU A 104 15.60 30.94 -0.69
C GLU A 104 15.36 29.44 -0.40
N ARG A 105 14.87 28.74 -1.44
CA ARG A 105 14.37 27.37 -1.40
C ARG A 105 15.53 26.42 -1.69
N LEU A 106 15.83 25.49 -0.77
CA LEU A 106 16.65 24.32 -1.09
C LEU A 106 16.04 23.58 -2.29
N SER A 107 16.85 23.23 -3.28
CA SER A 107 16.36 22.59 -4.50
C SER A 107 15.74 21.24 -4.13
N ASN A 108 14.58 20.88 -4.70
CA ASN A 108 13.91 19.60 -4.44
C ASN A 108 14.86 18.40 -4.63
N LYS A 109 15.89 18.55 -5.47
CA LYS A 109 16.93 17.55 -5.71
C LYS A 109 17.89 17.37 -4.53
N GLU A 110 18.26 18.45 -3.84
CA GLU A 110 19.16 18.42 -2.69
C GLU A 110 18.47 17.79 -1.47
N LEU A 111 17.20 18.17 -1.24
CA LEU A 111 16.35 17.55 -0.21
C LEU A 111 16.17 16.05 -0.46
N LEU A 112 16.02 15.64 -1.72
CA LEU A 112 15.91 14.23 -2.09
C LEU A 112 17.23 13.49 -1.84
N LEU A 113 18.37 14.04 -2.28
CA LEU A 113 19.68 13.42 -2.10
C LEU A 113 20.06 13.27 -0.61
N GLN A 114 19.75 14.28 0.21
CA GLN A 114 20.05 14.24 1.65
C GLN A 114 19.25 13.16 2.39
N ASN A 115 18.02 12.89 1.92
CA ASN A 115 17.08 11.97 2.55
C ASN A 115 16.79 10.74 1.69
N ILE A 116 17.69 10.39 0.78
CA ILE A 116 17.52 9.29 -0.17
C ILE A 116 17.19 7.96 0.53
N ASP A 117 17.71 7.77 1.75
CA ASP A 117 17.41 6.58 2.55
C ASP A 117 15.93 6.47 2.91
N TYR A 118 15.30 7.55 3.40
CA TYR A 118 13.88 7.53 3.75
C TYR A 118 12.99 7.35 2.52
N VAL A 119 13.37 8.00 1.41
CA VAL A 119 12.69 7.88 0.11
C VAL A 119 12.76 6.44 -0.40
N ARG A 120 13.96 5.84 -0.38
CA ARG A 120 14.18 4.45 -0.76
C ARG A 120 13.42 3.49 0.15
N ASP A 121 13.47 3.69 1.46
CA ASP A 121 12.86 2.80 2.44
C ASP A 121 11.33 2.79 2.28
N ILE A 122 10.68 3.95 2.11
CA ILE A 122 9.23 4.01 1.84
C ILE A 122 8.88 3.33 0.52
N PHE A 123 9.62 3.61 -0.55
CA PHE A 123 9.39 2.97 -1.83
C PHE A 123 9.44 1.45 -1.70
N LEU A 124 10.50 0.91 -1.08
CA LEU A 124 10.68 -0.52 -0.88
C LEU A 124 9.61 -1.13 0.02
N ILE A 125 9.21 -0.46 1.11
CA ILE A 125 8.15 -0.94 2.00
C ILE A 125 6.85 -1.17 1.23
N TYR A 126 6.44 -0.21 0.39
CA TYR A 126 5.20 -0.30 -0.39
C TYR A 126 5.30 -1.33 -1.51
N VAL A 127 6.41 -1.32 -2.26
CA VAL A 127 6.66 -2.31 -3.32
C VAL A 127 6.63 -3.73 -2.76
N LEU A 128 7.35 -4.00 -1.67
CA LEU A 128 7.42 -5.33 -1.06
C LEU A 128 6.07 -5.79 -0.54
N THR A 129 5.40 -4.95 0.25
CA THR A 129 4.13 -5.32 0.90
C THR A 129 3.05 -5.61 -0.15
N LEU A 130 2.90 -4.73 -1.15
CA LEU A 130 1.90 -4.91 -2.19
C LEU A 130 2.32 -5.88 -3.30
N SER A 131 3.60 -6.26 -3.40
CA SER A 131 3.99 -7.38 -4.27
C SER A 131 3.56 -8.72 -3.68
N ILE A 132 3.53 -8.85 -2.35
CA ILE A 132 3.18 -10.10 -1.66
C ILE A 132 1.66 -10.19 -1.45
N PHE A 133 1.06 -9.16 -0.84
CA PHE A 133 -0.26 -9.28 -0.24
C PHE A 133 -1.43 -9.46 -1.23
N PRO A 134 -1.64 -8.60 -2.24
CA PRO A 134 -2.61 -8.82 -3.32
C PRO A 134 -2.38 -10.13 -4.10
N GLY A 135 -1.13 -10.46 -4.39
CA GLY A 135 -0.77 -11.65 -5.16
C GLY A 135 -1.06 -12.94 -4.40
N PHE A 136 -0.70 -12.98 -3.12
CA PHE A 136 -0.91 -14.12 -2.23
C PHE A 136 -2.39 -14.35 -1.88
N ILE A 137 -3.17 -13.29 -1.63
CA ILE A 137 -4.62 -13.43 -1.38
C ILE A 137 -5.36 -13.89 -2.64
N ALA A 138 -4.98 -13.39 -3.82
CA ALA A 138 -5.58 -13.83 -5.08
C ALA A 138 -5.32 -15.32 -5.35
N GLU A 139 -4.20 -15.82 -4.84
CA GLU A 139 -3.71 -17.17 -5.00
C GLU A 139 -4.34 -18.18 -4.03
N ASP A 140 -4.52 -17.78 -2.77
CA ASP A 140 -4.98 -18.67 -1.71
C ASP A 140 -6.50 -18.54 -1.51
N LYS A 141 -7.26 -19.05 -2.48
CA LYS A 141 -8.73 -19.19 -2.40
C LYS A 141 -9.16 -20.38 -1.52
N ARG A 142 -8.63 -20.52 -0.31
CA ARG A 142 -9.36 -21.22 0.76
C ARG A 142 -10.23 -20.21 1.50
N SER A 143 -11.34 -20.66 2.09
CA SER A 143 -12.46 -19.87 2.62
C SER A 143 -12.14 -18.99 3.85
N HIS A 144 -11.04 -18.25 3.82
CA HIS A 144 -10.50 -17.57 4.98
C HIS A 144 -10.38 -16.08 4.64
N ASN A 145 -11.07 -15.24 5.43
CA ASN A 145 -11.08 -13.78 5.31
C ASN A 145 -9.72 -13.14 5.70
N LEU A 146 -8.60 -13.64 5.16
CA LEU A 146 -7.22 -13.20 5.43
C LEU A 146 -7.03 -11.69 5.20
N GLY A 147 -7.70 -11.14 4.19
CA GLY A 147 -7.70 -9.70 3.92
C GLY A 147 -8.26 -8.85 5.07
N SER A 148 -9.25 -9.35 5.81
CA SER A 148 -9.82 -8.64 6.96
C SER A 148 -8.83 -8.55 8.12
N TRP A 149 -8.10 -9.63 8.38
CA TRP A 149 -7.17 -9.72 9.50
C TRP A 149 -5.96 -8.82 9.30
N TYR A 150 -5.49 -8.67 8.07
CA TYR A 150 -4.39 -7.78 7.73
C TYR A 150 -4.68 -6.33 8.15
N HIS A 151 -5.86 -5.80 7.82
CA HIS A 151 -6.19 -4.42 8.14
C HIS A 151 -6.29 -4.17 9.65
N VAL A 152 -6.79 -5.14 10.43
CA VAL A 152 -6.84 -5.05 11.90
C VAL A 152 -5.44 -4.87 12.50
N TRP A 153 -4.42 -5.48 11.90
CA TRP A 153 -3.05 -5.39 12.40
C TRP A 153 -2.29 -4.16 11.90
N ASP A 154 -2.64 -3.69 10.71
CA ASP A 154 -2.24 -2.36 10.22
C ASP A 154 -2.69 -1.28 11.23
N LEU A 155 -3.90 -1.39 11.78
CA LEU A 155 -4.40 -0.50 12.83
C LEU A 155 -3.46 -0.48 14.05
N VAL A 156 -3.15 -1.66 14.58
CA VAL A 156 -2.27 -1.80 15.75
C VAL A 156 -0.89 -1.19 15.46
N GLY A 157 -0.31 -1.50 14.29
CA GLY A 157 0.98 -0.97 13.85
C GLY A 157 1.02 0.56 13.76
N GLY A 158 -0.12 1.18 13.45
CA GLY A 158 -0.30 2.64 13.46
C GLY A 158 -0.09 3.26 14.84
N TYR A 159 -0.54 2.58 15.91
CA TYR A 159 -0.47 3.11 17.26
C TYR A 159 0.80 2.70 18.03
N VAL A 160 1.49 1.62 17.64
CA VAL A 160 2.72 1.16 18.32
C VAL A 160 3.77 2.28 18.53
N PRO A 161 4.03 3.20 17.57
CA PRO A 161 5.00 4.28 17.74
C PRO A 161 4.66 5.32 18.83
N PHE A 162 3.45 5.32 19.39
CA PHE A 162 3.13 6.11 20.60
C PHE A 162 3.89 5.59 21.83
N LEU A 163 4.24 4.31 21.85
CA LEU A 163 5.08 3.72 22.87
C LEU A 163 6.53 4.15 22.63
N LYS A 164 6.93 5.26 23.28
CA LYS A 164 8.29 5.83 23.21
C LYS A 164 9.45 4.83 23.24
N PRO A 165 9.47 3.78 24.10
CA PRO A 165 10.58 2.82 24.12
C PRO A 165 10.65 1.92 22.87
N ILE A 166 9.53 1.73 22.17
CA ILE A 166 9.44 0.83 21.01
C ILE A 166 9.61 1.62 19.70
N LYS A 167 9.50 2.95 19.73
CA LYS A 167 9.63 3.79 18.52
C LYS A 167 11.04 3.70 17.93
N LEU A 168 11.15 3.21 16.70
CA LEU A 168 12.42 3.12 16.01
C LEU A 168 12.84 4.50 15.49
N VAL A 169 13.73 5.15 16.24
CA VAL A 169 14.27 6.47 15.89
C VAL A 169 15.58 6.36 15.10
N SER A 170 16.24 5.20 15.06
CA SER A 170 17.55 5.05 14.39
C SER A 170 17.43 5.01 12.87
N ARG A 171 18.21 5.85 12.15
CA ARG A 171 18.28 5.84 10.67
C ARG A 171 18.81 4.50 10.15
N LYS A 172 19.88 3.97 10.76
CA LYS A 172 20.44 2.66 10.42
C LYS A 172 19.47 1.52 10.75
N GLY A 173 18.73 1.66 11.85
CA GLY A 173 17.69 0.71 12.24
C GLY A 173 16.57 0.61 11.20
N LEU A 174 16.09 1.76 10.68
CA LEU A 174 15.06 1.79 9.64
C LEU A 174 15.50 1.08 8.36
N ILE A 175 16.73 1.37 7.89
CA ILE A 175 17.29 0.73 6.70
C ILE A 175 17.42 -0.78 6.92
N PHE A 176 17.96 -1.20 8.07
CA PHE A 176 18.14 -2.62 8.38
C PHE A 176 16.79 -3.35 8.43
N THR A 177 15.80 -2.79 9.13
CA THR A 177 14.46 -3.39 9.23
C THR A 177 13.72 -3.36 7.90
N CYS A 178 13.95 -2.35 7.04
CA CYS A 178 13.40 -2.30 5.69
C CYS A 178 13.99 -3.43 4.82
N LEU A 179 15.32 -3.59 4.84
CA LEU A 179 16.01 -4.64 4.10
C LEU A 179 15.66 -6.05 4.61
N SER A 180 15.43 -6.23 5.91
CA SER A 180 15.00 -7.52 6.43
C SER A 180 13.61 -7.92 5.90
N ARG A 181 12.78 -6.99 5.41
CA ARG A 181 11.47 -7.31 4.82
C ARG A 181 11.57 -8.17 3.55
N PHE A 182 12.70 -8.15 2.83
CA PHE A 182 12.89 -9.05 1.69
C PHE A 182 12.83 -10.53 2.09
N LEU A 183 13.15 -10.85 3.35
CA LEU A 183 12.98 -12.20 3.90
C LEU A 183 11.52 -12.64 3.93
N PHE A 184 10.55 -11.72 3.95
CA PHE A 184 9.13 -12.08 3.83
C PHE A 184 8.82 -12.73 2.49
N ILE A 185 9.45 -12.32 1.38
CA ILE A 185 9.22 -12.96 0.07
C ILE A 185 9.58 -14.45 0.16
N LEU A 186 10.76 -14.75 0.73
CA LEU A 186 11.24 -16.13 0.93
C LEU A 186 10.33 -16.90 1.90
N ALA A 187 9.93 -16.27 3.01
CA ALA A 187 9.07 -16.87 4.01
C ALA A 187 7.68 -17.20 3.43
N PHE A 188 7.03 -16.24 2.75
CA PHE A 188 5.73 -16.44 2.10
C PHE A 188 5.80 -17.50 1.00
N TYR A 189 6.87 -17.51 0.20
CA TYR A 189 7.08 -18.55 -0.82
C TYR A 189 7.20 -19.94 -0.18
N PHE A 190 7.96 -20.06 0.92
CA PHE A 190 8.12 -21.33 1.61
C PHE A 190 6.82 -21.80 2.29
N THR A 191 6.11 -20.89 2.97
CA THR A 191 4.84 -21.21 3.63
C THR A 191 3.72 -21.51 2.64
N ALA A 192 3.72 -20.89 1.45
CA ALA A 192 2.75 -21.22 0.40
C ALA A 192 2.90 -22.67 -0.10
N LYS A 193 4.10 -23.26 0.02
CA LYS A 193 4.39 -24.62 -0.47
C LYS A 193 4.34 -25.69 0.62
N HIS A 194 4.75 -25.37 1.85
CA HIS A 194 4.88 -26.35 2.93
C HIS A 194 4.21 -25.92 4.24
N GLY A 195 3.73 -24.68 4.34
CA GLY A 195 3.18 -24.12 5.57
C GLY A 195 1.72 -24.49 5.76
N ASP A 196 1.32 -24.60 7.02
CA ASP A 196 -0.09 -24.67 7.40
C ASP A 196 -0.75 -23.27 7.40
N GLN A 197 -2.05 -23.26 7.66
CA GLN A 197 -2.85 -22.03 7.71
C GLN A 197 -2.36 -21.05 8.80
N GLY A 198 -1.86 -21.56 9.93
CA GLY A 198 -1.40 -20.75 11.05
C GLY A 198 -0.16 -19.93 10.69
N TRP A 199 0.81 -20.55 10.00
CA TRP A 199 2.04 -19.87 9.56
C TRP A 199 1.75 -18.71 8.60
N MET A 200 0.79 -18.88 7.68
CA MET A 200 0.41 -17.82 6.73
C MET A 200 -0.28 -16.64 7.42
N ILE A 201 -1.16 -16.93 8.40
CA ILE A 201 -1.80 -15.89 9.22
C ILE A 201 -0.74 -15.13 10.03
N MET A 202 0.21 -15.86 10.65
CA MET A 202 1.29 -15.26 11.43
C MET A 202 2.20 -14.36 10.56
N LEU A 203 2.58 -14.79 9.36
CA LEU A 203 3.38 -13.97 8.46
C LEU A 203 2.61 -12.74 7.97
N THR A 204 1.32 -12.87 7.68
CA THR A 204 0.46 -11.75 7.28
C THR A 204 0.32 -10.72 8.40
N PHE A 205 0.21 -11.20 9.65
CA PHE A 205 0.24 -10.37 10.85
C PHE A 205 1.51 -9.54 10.94
N VAL A 206 2.67 -10.20 10.90
CA VAL A 206 3.97 -9.50 11.02
C VAL A 206 4.18 -8.55 9.83
N LEU A 207 3.75 -8.94 8.63
CA LEU A 207 3.88 -8.12 7.42
C LEU A 207 3.10 -6.80 7.53
N GLY A 208 1.84 -6.85 7.97
CA GLY A 208 0.99 -5.66 8.16
C GLY A 208 1.46 -4.78 9.31
N LEU A 209 1.72 -5.39 10.48
CA LEU A 209 2.24 -4.66 11.65
C LEU A 209 3.53 -3.89 11.30
N SER A 210 4.49 -4.58 10.67
CA SER A 210 5.76 -3.97 10.29
C SER A 210 5.62 -2.94 9.16
N HIS A 211 4.63 -3.11 8.27
CA HIS A 211 4.37 -2.16 7.17
C HIS A 211 3.97 -0.79 7.74
N VAL A 212 2.90 -0.76 8.53
CA VAL A 212 2.38 0.51 9.06
C VAL A 212 3.32 1.10 10.10
N TYR A 213 3.92 0.26 10.97
CA TYR A 213 4.86 0.72 11.96
C TYR A 213 6.07 1.46 11.35
N LEU A 214 6.70 0.88 10.32
CA LEU A 214 7.84 1.53 9.65
C LEU A 214 7.41 2.79 8.93
N ASN A 215 6.24 2.78 8.29
CA ASN A 215 5.70 3.94 7.60
C ASN A 215 5.53 5.14 8.55
N VAL A 216 4.89 4.92 9.70
CA VAL A 216 4.70 5.94 10.75
C VAL A 216 6.05 6.42 11.30
N CYS A 217 7.02 5.53 11.52
CA CYS A 217 8.35 5.91 12.00
C CYS A 217 9.10 6.79 11.00
N ILE A 218 9.00 6.49 9.70
CA ILE A 218 9.61 7.29 8.64
C ILE A 218 8.93 8.65 8.56
N PHE A 219 7.61 8.72 8.39
CA PHE A 219 6.89 10.00 8.29
C PHE A 219 6.99 10.88 9.54
N SER A 220 7.14 10.29 10.75
CA SER A 220 7.36 11.05 11.99
C SER A 220 8.77 11.65 12.09
N LYS A 221 9.76 11.10 11.37
CA LYS A 221 11.16 11.50 11.47
C LYS A 221 11.66 12.28 10.26
N ALA A 222 11.23 11.86 9.07
CA ALA A 222 11.56 12.42 7.75
C ALA A 222 11.50 13.96 7.69
N PRO A 223 10.42 14.64 8.11
CA PRO A 223 10.32 16.09 8.00
C PRO A 223 11.05 16.85 9.12
N LYS A 224 11.60 16.20 10.15
CA LYS A 224 12.21 16.93 11.28
C LYS A 224 13.54 17.58 10.88
N GLY A 225 13.70 18.85 11.25
CA GLY A 225 14.95 19.60 11.06
C GLY A 225 15.02 20.45 9.79
N TYR A 226 13.93 20.53 9.02
CA TYR A 226 13.79 21.36 7.83
C TYR A 226 12.88 22.57 8.10
N LYS A 227 12.95 23.60 7.24
CA LYS A 227 12.06 24.77 7.31
C LYS A 227 10.64 24.42 6.83
N ALA A 228 9.64 25.23 7.20
CA ALA A 228 8.24 24.99 6.82
C ALA A 228 8.00 24.70 5.32
N PRO A 229 8.54 25.49 4.37
CA PRO A 229 8.34 25.21 2.94
C PRO A 229 9.01 23.90 2.49
N GLU A 230 10.14 23.54 3.11
CA GLU A 230 10.89 22.33 2.80
C GLU A 230 10.18 21.08 3.33
N GLN A 231 9.57 21.17 4.53
CA GLN A 231 8.78 20.10 5.12
C GLN A 231 7.55 19.76 4.28
N ASN A 232 6.85 20.78 3.75
CA ASN A 232 5.73 20.58 2.82
C ASN A 232 6.19 19.95 1.49
N ALA A 233 7.28 20.47 0.90
CA ALA A 233 7.85 19.87 -0.31
C ALA A 233 8.28 18.40 -0.08
N PHE A 234 8.83 18.10 1.10
CA PHE A 234 9.31 16.78 1.46
C PHE A 234 8.16 15.78 1.74
N GLY A 235 7.10 16.23 2.42
CA GLY A 235 5.88 15.44 2.60
C GLY A 235 5.23 15.04 1.27
N ASN A 236 5.12 16.00 0.34
CA ASN A 236 4.64 15.75 -1.02
C ASN A 236 5.53 14.78 -1.80
N LEU A 237 6.85 14.97 -1.75
CA LEU A 237 7.80 14.07 -2.40
C LEU A 237 7.65 12.63 -1.89
N LEU A 238 7.57 12.46 -0.57
CA LEU A 238 7.45 11.16 0.07
C LEU A 238 6.13 10.47 -0.30
N SER A 239 5.05 11.26 -0.41
CA SER A 239 3.75 10.77 -0.86
C SER A 239 3.75 10.33 -2.33
N VAL A 240 4.38 11.09 -3.24
CA VAL A 240 4.51 10.70 -4.65
C VAL A 240 5.31 9.40 -4.80
N VAL A 241 6.40 9.26 -4.06
CA VAL A 241 7.24 8.05 -4.06
C VAL A 241 6.48 6.85 -3.51
N LEU A 242 5.71 7.05 -2.45
CA LEU A 242 4.79 6.06 -1.91
C LEU A 242 3.79 5.61 -2.98
N THR A 243 3.12 6.55 -3.67
CA THR A 243 2.15 6.22 -4.72
C THR A 243 2.80 5.45 -5.87
N ALA A 244 4.02 5.83 -6.28
CA ALA A 244 4.78 5.08 -7.28
C ALA A 244 5.11 3.65 -6.81
N GLY A 245 5.50 3.50 -5.54
CA GLY A 245 5.72 2.19 -4.92
C GLY A 245 4.46 1.33 -4.88
N ILE A 246 3.30 1.93 -4.66
CA ILE A 246 2.00 1.23 -4.73
C ILE A 246 1.75 0.67 -6.12
N PHE A 247 1.86 1.51 -7.16
CA PHE A 247 1.65 1.07 -8.54
C PHE A 247 2.58 -0.07 -8.94
N LEU A 248 3.87 0.05 -8.61
CA LEU A 248 4.84 -0.99 -8.92
C LEU A 248 4.59 -2.26 -8.11
N GLY A 249 4.32 -2.15 -6.81
CA GLY A 249 4.03 -3.29 -5.94
C GLY A 249 2.82 -4.08 -6.42
N VAL A 250 1.72 -3.38 -6.73
CA VAL A 250 0.53 -4.01 -7.34
C VAL A 250 0.88 -4.66 -8.67
N GLY A 251 1.67 -4.02 -9.54
CA GLY A 251 2.15 -4.60 -10.78
C GLY A 251 2.93 -5.92 -10.57
N LEU A 252 3.87 -5.92 -9.62
CA LEU A 252 4.65 -7.11 -9.27
C LEU A 252 3.80 -8.22 -8.64
N SER A 253 2.70 -7.87 -7.97
CA SER A 253 1.77 -8.86 -7.41
C SER A 253 1.18 -9.80 -8.48
N TRP A 254 1.04 -9.32 -9.72
CA TRP A 254 0.59 -10.15 -10.84
C TRP A 254 1.60 -11.24 -11.23
N LEU A 255 2.89 -11.06 -10.93
CA LEU A 255 3.90 -12.08 -11.20
C LEU A 255 3.64 -13.36 -10.39
N TRP A 256 3.04 -13.25 -9.21
CA TRP A 256 2.64 -14.42 -8.41
C TRP A 256 1.57 -15.23 -9.15
N LEU A 257 0.56 -14.56 -9.73
CA LEU A 257 -0.51 -15.21 -10.51
C LEU A 257 0.01 -15.79 -11.83
N ILE A 258 0.91 -15.07 -12.51
CA ILE A 258 1.49 -15.51 -13.79
C ILE A 258 2.48 -16.68 -13.56
N GLY A 259 3.20 -16.71 -12.45
CA GLY A 259 4.15 -17.77 -12.10
C GLY A 259 3.51 -19.18 -12.07
N LYS A 260 2.24 -19.29 -11.68
CA LYS A 260 1.47 -20.55 -11.76
C LYS A 260 1.00 -20.91 -13.17
N GLY A 261 0.79 -19.93 -14.05
CA GLY A 261 0.40 -20.20 -15.44
C GLY A 261 1.60 -20.56 -16.31
N LEU A 262 2.65 -19.77 -16.22
CA LEU A 262 3.78 -19.81 -17.16
C LEU A 262 4.71 -21.01 -16.94
N MET A 263 5.04 -21.38 -15.70
CA MET A 263 5.95 -22.51 -15.46
C MET A 263 5.33 -23.86 -15.85
N PRO A 264 4.12 -24.23 -15.39
CA PRO A 264 3.47 -25.46 -15.83
C PRO A 264 3.12 -25.47 -17.32
N PHE A 265 2.77 -24.31 -17.90
CA PHE A 265 2.57 -24.17 -19.34
C PHE A 265 3.88 -24.38 -20.12
N LEU A 266 4.99 -23.77 -19.71
CA LEU A 266 6.29 -23.97 -20.35
C LEU A 266 6.80 -25.40 -20.18
N VAL A 267 6.61 -26.01 -19.01
CA VAL A 267 6.96 -27.42 -18.77
C VAL A 267 6.07 -28.36 -19.60
N SER A 268 4.77 -28.10 -19.70
CA SER A 268 3.83 -28.86 -20.54
C SER A 268 4.09 -28.67 -22.04
N PHE A 269 4.44 -27.46 -22.46
CA PHE A 269 4.80 -27.13 -23.83
C PHE A 269 6.13 -27.79 -24.23
N MET A 270 7.16 -27.70 -23.37
CA MET A 270 8.43 -28.39 -23.59
C MET A 270 8.27 -29.92 -23.57
N SER A 271 7.45 -30.48 -22.66
CA SER A 271 7.16 -31.91 -22.60
C SER A 271 6.38 -32.41 -23.83
N ARG A 272 5.41 -31.63 -24.35
CA ARG A 272 4.69 -31.96 -25.59
C ARG A 272 5.60 -31.92 -26.81
N ASN A 273 6.50 -30.94 -26.90
CA ASN A 273 7.44 -30.84 -28.01
C ASN A 273 8.52 -31.92 -27.95
N TRP A 274 9.00 -32.27 -26.74
CA TRP A 274 9.96 -33.36 -26.53
C TRP A 274 9.39 -34.73 -26.94
N ASN A 275 8.17 -35.05 -26.52
CA ASN A 275 7.47 -36.28 -26.93
C ASN A 275 7.07 -36.33 -28.41
N SER A 276 7.18 -35.20 -29.13
CA SER A 276 6.96 -35.14 -30.58
C SER A 276 8.25 -35.39 -31.35
N TYR A 277 9.42 -35.04 -30.79
CA TYR A 277 10.73 -35.37 -31.34
C TYR A 277 11.04 -36.88 -31.25
N ASP A 278 10.78 -37.50 -30.09
CA ASP A 278 10.99 -38.95 -29.87
C ASP A 278 10.13 -39.85 -30.78
N ARG A 279 9.06 -39.29 -31.35
CA ARG A 279 8.14 -39.99 -32.27
C ARG A 279 8.53 -39.87 -33.74
N MET A 280 9.48 -38.99 -34.07
CA MET A 280 10.03 -38.78 -35.41
C MET A 280 11.31 -39.61 -35.64
N GLU A 281 11.92 -40.12 -34.57
CA GLU A 281 13.14 -40.98 -34.61
C GLU A 281 12.84 -42.49 -34.59
N LYS A 282 11.56 -42.91 -34.70
CA LYS A 282 11.14 -44.30 -34.91
C LYS A 282 10.41 -44.45 -36.23
#